data_AF-A0A925S7Q8-F1
#
_entry.id   AF-A0A925S7Q8-F1
#
_cell.length_a   1.000
_cell.length_b   1.000
_cell.length_c   1.000
_cell.angle_alpha   90.00
_cell.angle_beta   90.00
_cell.angle_gamma   90.00
#
_symmetry.space_group_name_H-M   'P 1'
#
loop_
_entity.id
_entity.type
_entity.pdbx_description
1 polymer ?
#
loop_
_entity_poly.entity_id
_entity_poly.type
_entity_poly.pdbx_seq_one_letter_code
_entity_poly.pdbx_strand_id
1 'polypeptide(L)'
;MFFLMILFAVIGLGMEVVFTALCDCKQDPKRHLMGYSSLWYCPLYALTPVFLYTAGAYIFPLPFVVRGIVYMLSIFLVEYFGMLALRKLLGASPSEAHYYKARFNLHGLIRLDFAPAMFALGLILEYIFLRVS
;
A
#
# COMPACT_ATOMS: atom_id res chain seq x y z
N MET A 1 14.42 4.03 14.18
CA MET A 1 13.29 3.10 13.92
C MET A 1 11.93 3.80 14.02
N PHE A 2 11.51 4.31 15.19
CA PHE A 2 10.18 4.93 15.36
C PHE A 2 9.87 6.08 14.37
N PHE A 3 10.85 6.96 14.11
CA PHE A 3 10.74 8.01 13.10
C PHE A 3 10.41 7.46 11.69
N LEU A 4 11.09 6.38 11.27
CA LEU A 4 10.83 5.75 9.97
C LEU A 4 9.43 5.17 9.89
N MET A 5 8.90 4.61 10.98
CA MET A 5 7.54 4.08 11.01
C MET A 5 6.50 5.17 10.74
N ILE A 6 6.65 6.33 11.39
CA ILE A 6 5.77 7.49 11.16
C ILE A 6 5.94 8.02 9.74
N LEU A 7 7.17 8.18 9.28
CA LEU A 7 7.46 8.69 7.93
C LEU A 7 6.85 7.79 6.86
N PHE A 8 6.99 6.48 6.99
CA PHE A 8 6.48 5.51 6.02
C PHE A 8 4.96 5.46 6.05
N ALA A 9 4.34 5.58 7.22
CA ALA A 9 2.90 5.73 7.34
C ALA A 9 2.37 6.95 6.59
N VAL A 10 2.99 8.12 6.76
CA VAL A 10 2.58 9.34 6.06
C VAL A 10 2.77 9.22 4.54
N ILE A 11 3.91 8.68 4.10
CA ILE A 11 4.18 8.47 2.67
C ILE A 11 3.19 7.49 2.05
N GLY A 12 2.94 6.36 2.73
CA GLY A 12 2.00 5.34 2.26
C GLY A 12 0.58 5.88 2.12
N LEU A 13 0.07 6.55 3.16
CA LEU A 13 -1.26 7.19 3.13
C LEU A 13 -1.35 8.26 2.02
N GLY A 14 -0.31 9.10 1.89
CA GLY A 14 -0.27 10.13 0.85
C GLY A 14 -0.26 9.55 -0.57
N MET A 15 0.51 8.48 -0.79
CA MET A 15 0.53 7.75 -2.05
C MET A 15 -0.83 7.12 -2.37
N GLU A 16 -1.50 6.52 -1.38
CA GLU A 16 -2.84 5.96 -1.57
C GLU A 16 -3.87 7.03 -1.98
N VAL A 17 -3.83 8.22 -1.36
CA VAL A 17 -4.67 9.36 -1.77
C VAL A 17 -4.38 9.76 -3.21
N VAL A 18 -3.11 9.86 -3.62
CA VAL A 18 -2.75 10.19 -5.00
C VAL A 18 -3.25 9.11 -5.98
N PHE A 19 -3.08 7.84 -5.66
CA PHE A 19 -3.47 6.74 -6.56
C PHE A 19 -4.99 6.58 -6.68
N THR A 20 -5.72 6.67 -5.57
CA THR A 20 -7.19 6.67 -5.61
C THR A 20 -7.72 7.84 -6.44
N ALA A 21 -7.15 9.04 -6.26
CA ALA A 21 -7.49 10.20 -7.09
C ALA A 21 -7.26 9.93 -8.59
N LEU A 22 -6.12 9.37 -8.96
CA LEU A 22 -5.79 9.09 -10.37
C LEU A 22 -6.65 7.99 -10.98
N CYS A 23 -6.88 6.90 -10.26
CA CYS A 23 -7.65 5.76 -10.74
C CYS A 23 -9.14 6.07 -10.86
N ASP A 24 -9.69 6.80 -9.90
CA ASP A 24 -11.12 7.09 -9.83
C ASP A 24 -11.49 8.37 -10.62
N CYS A 25 -10.52 9.21 -10.99
CA CYS A 25 -10.72 10.37 -11.88
C CYS A 25 -11.40 10.02 -13.22
N LYS A 26 -11.20 8.80 -13.72
CA LYS A 26 -11.88 8.33 -14.95
C LYS A 26 -13.40 8.23 -14.80
N GLN A 27 -13.90 8.15 -13.57
CA GLN A 27 -15.33 8.03 -13.23
C GLN A 27 -15.95 9.38 -12.84
N ASP A 28 -15.13 10.41 -12.57
CA ASP A 28 -15.60 11.77 -12.27
C ASP A 28 -15.55 12.65 -13.54
N PRO A 29 -16.70 13.00 -14.14
CA PRO A 29 -16.74 13.84 -15.34
C PRO A 29 -16.19 15.26 -15.12
N LYS A 30 -16.11 15.72 -13.88
CA LYS A 30 -15.56 17.04 -13.53
C LYS A 30 -14.07 17.02 -13.17
N ARG A 31 -13.47 15.83 -13.05
CA ARG A 31 -12.05 15.59 -12.74
C ARG A 31 -11.55 16.38 -11.53
N HIS A 32 -12.29 16.36 -10.43
CA HIS A 32 -11.87 17.04 -9.20
C HIS A 32 -10.63 16.41 -8.54
N LEU A 33 -10.21 15.21 -8.97
CA LEU A 33 -9.02 14.49 -8.47
C LEU A 33 -9.04 14.30 -6.95
N MET A 34 -10.21 13.98 -6.39
CA MET A 34 -10.34 13.68 -4.97
C MET A 34 -9.84 12.27 -4.67
N GLY A 35 -8.84 12.18 -3.81
CA GLY A 35 -8.30 10.92 -3.29
C GLY A 35 -8.78 10.65 -1.87
N TYR A 36 -8.73 9.38 -1.47
CA TYR A 36 -9.12 8.95 -0.13
C TYR A 36 -8.22 7.82 0.34
N SER A 37 -8.10 7.66 1.65
CA SER A 37 -7.40 6.58 2.32
C SER A 37 -8.01 6.39 3.71
N SER A 38 -7.88 5.20 4.28
CA SER A 38 -8.33 4.92 5.65
C SER A 38 -7.16 4.89 6.63
N LEU A 39 -7.35 5.41 7.85
CA LEU A 39 -6.34 5.33 8.91
C LEU A 39 -5.99 3.89 9.30
N TRP A 40 -6.84 2.91 8.99
CA TRP A 40 -6.54 1.49 9.17
C TRP A 40 -5.37 0.99 8.32
N TYR A 41 -4.96 1.74 7.29
CA TYR A 41 -3.74 1.47 6.52
C TYR A 41 -2.47 1.98 7.21
N CYS A 42 -2.58 2.85 8.20
CA CYS A 42 -1.42 3.39 8.93
C CYS A 42 -0.53 2.29 9.55
N PRO A 43 -1.09 1.27 10.25
CA PRO A 43 -0.28 0.16 10.77
C PRO A 43 0.44 -0.64 9.67
N LEU A 44 -0.18 -0.83 8.50
CA LEU A 44 0.41 -1.56 7.38
C LEU A 44 1.70 -0.87 6.92
N TYR A 45 1.63 0.44 6.69
CA TYR A 45 2.76 1.23 6.25
C TYR A 45 3.81 1.48 7.34
N ALA A 46 3.37 1.63 8.59
CA ALA A 46 4.26 1.84 9.74
C ALA A 46 5.14 0.61 10.04
N LEU A 47 4.71 -0.60 9.67
CA LEU A 47 5.49 -1.83 9.86
C LEU A 47 6.53 -2.07 8.76
N THR A 48 6.44 -1.38 7.63
CA THR A 48 7.36 -1.56 6.49
C THR A 48 8.85 -1.38 6.85
N PRO A 49 9.29 -0.39 7.66
CA PRO A 49 10.70 -0.29 8.07
C PRO A 49 11.19 -1.50 8.87
N VAL A 50 10.31 -2.11 9.68
CA VAL A 50 10.65 -3.32 10.46
C VAL A 50 10.82 -4.51 9.51
N PHE A 51 9.94 -4.63 8.51
CA PHE A 51 10.08 -5.62 7.44
C PHE A 51 11.39 -5.43 6.65
N LEU A 52 11.72 -4.21 6.24
CA LEU A 52 12.97 -3.93 5.53
C LEU A 52 14.21 -4.20 6.37
N TYR A 53 14.17 -3.89 7.67
CA TYR A 53 15.28 -4.18 8.59
C TYR A 53 15.51 -5.69 8.75
N THR A 54 14.44 -6.48 8.83
CA THR A 54 14.52 -7.93 9.09
C THR A 54 14.76 -8.77 7.83
N ALA A 55 14.11 -8.42 6.72
CA ALA A 55 14.19 -9.16 5.46
C ALA A 55 15.17 -8.54 4.44
N GLY A 56 15.65 -7.31 4.68
CA GLY A 56 16.47 -6.55 3.74
C GLY A 56 17.74 -7.27 3.29
N ALA A 57 18.40 -8.01 4.20
CA ALA A 57 19.60 -8.79 3.88
C ALA A 57 19.38 -9.81 2.75
N TYR A 58 18.17 -10.34 2.62
CA TYR A 58 17.80 -11.30 1.56
C TYR A 58 17.25 -10.62 0.30
N ILE A 59 16.68 -9.42 0.44
CA ILE A 59 15.99 -8.72 -0.64
C ILE A 59 16.94 -7.79 -1.40
N PHE A 60 17.81 -7.05 -0.72
CA PHE A 60 18.67 -6.04 -1.34
C PHE A 60 19.64 -6.59 -2.40
N PRO A 61 20.17 -7.84 -2.28
CA PRO A 61 21.00 -8.43 -3.33
C PRO A 61 20.25 -8.80 -4.62
N LEU A 62 18.92 -8.83 -4.60
CA LEU A 62 18.11 -9.21 -5.76
C LEU A 62 18.10 -8.10 -6.82
N PRO A 63 17.87 -8.45 -8.11
CA PRO A 63 17.74 -7.45 -9.17
C PRO A 63 16.62 -6.45 -8.89
N PHE A 64 16.80 -5.20 -9.35
CA PHE A 64 15.87 -4.09 -9.10
C PHE A 64 14.40 -4.44 -9.33
N VAL A 65 14.08 -5.07 -10.47
CA VAL A 65 12.71 -5.47 -10.82
C VAL A 65 12.16 -6.54 -9.86
N VAL A 66 13.01 -7.50 -9.47
CA VAL A 66 12.60 -8.58 -8.55
C VAL A 66 12.26 -8.00 -7.18
N ARG A 67 13.04 -7.02 -6.69
CA ARG A 67 12.76 -6.34 -5.41
C ARG A 67 11.40 -5.66 -5.43
N GLY A 68 11.12 -4.89 -6.48
CA GLY A 68 9.82 -4.23 -6.62
C GLY A 68 8.65 -5.21 -6.68
N ILE A 69 8.80 -6.37 -7.34
CA ILE A 69 7.79 -7.43 -7.35
C ILE A 69 7.60 -8.01 -5.94
N VAL A 70 8.69 -8.32 -5.23
CA VAL A 70 8.63 -8.83 -3.85
C VAL A 70 7.90 -7.85 -2.94
N TYR A 71 8.19 -6.55 -3.03
CA TYR A 71 7.48 -5.54 -2.24
C TYR A 71 6.02 -5.43 -2.62
N MET A 72 5.69 -5.38 -3.90
CA MET A 72 4.32 -5.33 -4.40
C MET A 72 3.49 -6.49 -3.85
N LEU A 73 4.00 -7.73 -3.97
CA LEU A 73 3.32 -8.93 -3.47
C LEU A 73 3.21 -8.93 -1.95
N SER A 74 4.26 -8.50 -1.24
CA SER A 74 4.24 -8.43 0.22
C SER A 74 3.21 -7.43 0.72
N ILE A 75 3.14 -6.24 0.11
CA ILE A 75 2.16 -5.20 0.46
C ILE A 75 0.75 -5.73 0.22
N PHE A 76 0.48 -6.34 -0.94
CA PHE A 76 -0.84 -6.93 -1.21
C PHE A 76 -1.22 -8.05 -0.26
N LEU A 77 -0.26 -8.88 0.14
CA LEU A 77 -0.49 -9.98 1.06
C LEU A 77 -0.90 -9.45 2.44
N VAL A 78 -0.14 -8.50 2.98
CA VAL A 78 -0.41 -7.90 4.30
C VAL A 78 -1.69 -7.09 4.25
N GLU A 79 -1.94 -6.32 3.18
CA GLU A 79 -3.19 -5.58 2.99
C GLU A 79 -4.39 -6.53 2.96
N TYR A 80 -4.34 -7.60 2.16
CA TYR A 80 -5.43 -8.56 2.04
C TYR A 80 -5.78 -9.20 3.38
N PHE A 81 -4.78 -9.70 4.10
CA PHE A 81 -5.02 -10.32 5.41
C PHE A 81 -5.42 -9.29 6.48
N GLY A 82 -4.86 -8.09 6.45
CA GLY A 82 -5.24 -7.01 7.36
C GLY A 82 -6.70 -6.60 7.17
N MET A 83 -7.12 -6.40 5.93
CA MET A 83 -8.52 -6.05 5.60
C MET A 83 -9.47 -7.21 5.87
N LEU A 84 -9.06 -8.46 5.61
CA LEU A 84 -9.84 -9.65 5.97
C LEU A 84 -10.03 -9.78 7.48
N ALA A 85 -8.97 -9.52 8.27
CA ALA A 85 -9.03 -9.54 9.73
C ALA A 85 -9.98 -8.45 10.24
N LEU A 86 -9.86 -7.22 9.73
CA LEU A 86 -10.77 -6.13 10.07
C LEU A 86 -12.23 -6.46 9.72
N ARG A 87 -12.47 -7.04 8.54
CA ARG A 87 -13.82 -7.51 8.16
C ARG A 87 -14.37 -8.51 9.16
N LYS A 88 -13.57 -9.48 9.60
CA LYS A 88 -14.01 -10.49 10.59
C LYS A 88 -14.26 -9.90 11.97
N LEU A 89 -13.49 -8.89 12.37
CA LEU A 89 -13.59 -8.28 13.70
C LEU A 89 -14.68 -7.21 13.80
N LEU A 90 -14.86 -6.40 12.76
CA LEU A 90 -15.74 -5.23 12.75
C LEU A 90 -16.99 -5.41 11.87
N GLY A 91 -17.09 -6.53 11.15
CA GLY A 91 -18.19 -6.83 10.22
C GLY A 91 -18.04 -6.20 8.82
N ALA A 92 -17.08 -5.28 8.64
CA ALA A 92 -16.77 -4.64 7.36
C ALA A 92 -15.29 -4.21 7.32
N SER A 93 -14.70 -4.10 6.12
CA SER A 93 -13.37 -3.49 5.93
C SER A 93 -13.48 -2.09 5.28
N PRO A 94 -12.51 -1.20 5.51
CA PRO A 94 -12.47 0.12 4.84
C PRO A 94 -12.43 0.02 3.32
N SER A 95 -11.74 -1.00 2.78
CA SER A 95 -11.62 -1.25 1.36
C SER A 95 -12.95 -1.64 0.70
N GLU A 96 -13.83 -2.38 1.38
CA GLU A 96 -15.08 -2.89 0.79
C GLU A 96 -16.02 -1.79 0.29
N ALA A 97 -16.12 -0.67 1.02
CA ALA A 97 -17.01 0.43 0.67
C ALA A 97 -16.70 1.07 -0.70
N HIS A 98 -15.42 1.05 -1.09
CA HIS A 98 -14.93 1.73 -2.29
C HIS A 98 -14.50 0.75 -3.39
N TYR A 99 -13.97 -0.41 -3.02
CA TYR A 99 -13.30 -1.31 -3.97
C TYR A 99 -14.26 -2.30 -4.64
N TYR A 100 -15.45 -2.55 -4.08
CA TYR A 100 -16.42 -3.48 -4.66
C TYR A 100 -16.88 -3.09 -6.08
N LYS A 101 -16.79 -1.80 -6.41
CA LYS A 101 -17.13 -1.27 -7.74
C LYS A 101 -15.97 -1.33 -8.75
N ALA A 102 -14.75 -1.60 -8.30
CA ALA A 102 -13.58 -1.65 -9.17
C ALA A 102 -13.50 -3.01 -9.89
N ARG A 103 -13.18 -3.00 -11.19
CA ARG A 103 -13.19 -4.22 -12.04
C ARG A 103 -12.16 -5.27 -11.61
N PHE A 104 -11.01 -4.86 -11.09
CA PHE A 104 -9.94 -5.76 -10.66
C PHE A 104 -9.78 -5.81 -9.14
N ASN A 105 -10.91 -5.77 -8.42
CA ASN A 105 -10.91 -6.02 -6.99
C ASN A 105 -10.85 -7.53 -6.70
N LEU A 106 -10.19 -7.90 -5.61
CA LEU A 106 -10.20 -9.28 -5.11
C LEU A 106 -10.97 -9.30 -3.78
N HIS A 107 -12.18 -9.87 -3.81
CA HIS A 107 -13.14 -9.91 -2.70
C HIS A 107 -13.52 -8.54 -2.10
N GLY A 108 -13.29 -7.44 -2.83
CA GLY A 108 -13.43 -6.08 -2.32
C GLY A 108 -12.36 -5.66 -1.30
N LEU A 109 -11.33 -6.49 -1.08
CA LEU A 109 -10.32 -6.27 -0.04
C LEU A 109 -9.06 -5.58 -0.57
N ILE A 110 -8.63 -5.94 -1.78
CA ILE A 110 -7.49 -5.33 -2.49
C ILE A 110 -7.87 -4.98 -3.93
N ARG A 111 -7.16 -4.02 -4.54
CA ARG A 111 -7.28 -3.68 -5.97
C ARG A 111 -5.98 -4.02 -6.70
N LEU A 112 -6.04 -4.99 -7.61
CA LEU A 112 -4.88 -5.39 -8.41
C LEU A 112 -4.44 -4.29 -9.39
N ASP A 113 -5.34 -3.36 -9.71
CA ASP A 113 -5.02 -2.14 -10.48
C ASP A 113 -3.94 -1.28 -9.83
N PHE A 114 -3.75 -1.41 -8.51
CA PHE A 114 -2.72 -0.68 -7.77
C PHE A 114 -1.37 -1.38 -7.81
N ALA A 115 -1.20 -2.46 -8.59
CA ALA A 115 0.07 -3.16 -8.69
C ALA A 115 1.25 -2.25 -9.08
N PRO A 116 1.14 -1.36 -10.10
CA PRO A 116 2.22 -0.41 -10.42
C PRO A 116 2.51 0.56 -9.27
N ALA A 117 1.47 0.96 -8.52
CA ALA A 117 1.58 1.84 -7.37
C ALA A 117 2.36 1.17 -6.23
N MET A 118 2.00 -0.07 -5.90
CA MET A 118 2.63 -0.83 -4.83
C MET A 118 4.07 -1.21 -5.16
N PHE A 119 4.35 -1.51 -6.43
CA PHE A 119 5.71 -1.71 -6.93
C PHE A 119 6.57 -0.44 -6.71
N ALA A 120 6.08 0.71 -7.16
CA ALA A 120 6.78 1.98 -7.03
C ALA A 120 6.95 2.38 -5.55
N LEU A 121 5.90 2.23 -4.74
CA LEU A 121 5.92 2.52 -3.31
C LEU A 121 7.00 1.70 -2.59
N GLY A 122 7.05 0.38 -2.84
CA GLY A 122 8.06 -0.50 -2.25
C GLY A 122 9.49 -0.03 -2.51
N LEU A 123 9.80 0.33 -3.76
CA LEU A 123 11.14 0.80 -4.15
C LEU A 123 11.47 2.19 -3.59
N ILE A 124 10.50 3.11 -3.55
CA ILE A 124 10.66 4.43 -2.93
C ILE A 124 10.97 4.26 -1.44
N LEU A 125 10.23 3.39 -0.75
CA LEU A 125 10.45 3.11 0.67
C LEU A 125 11.79 2.42 0.92
N GLU A 126 12.22 1.47 0.08
CA GLU A 126 13.58 0.88 0.14
C GLU A 126 14.65 1.99 0.03
N TYR A 127 14.53 2.87 -0.96
CA TYR A 127 15.49 3.94 -1.21
C TYR A 127 15.57 4.93 -0.04
N ILE A 128 14.43 5.30 0.54
CA ILE A 128 14.38 6.17 1.73
C ILE A 128 15.00 5.45 2.92
N PHE A 129 14.66 4.16 3.11
CA PHE A 129 15.21 3.34 4.20
C PHE A 129 16.75 3.39 4.17
N LEU A 130 17.36 3.03 3.04
CA LEU A 130 18.81 2.96 2.87
C LEU A 130 19.55 4.30 3.04
N ARG A 131 18.85 5.43 2.97
CA ARG A 131 19.46 6.77 3.13
C ARG A 131 19.30 7.36 4.53
N VAL A 132 18.31 6.88 5.27
CA VAL A 132 17.94 7.41 6.59
C VAL A 132 18.34 6.44 7.71
N SER A 133 18.53 5.16 7.40
CA SER A 133 19.05 4.13 8.31
C SER A 133 20.57 4.10 8.32
#